data_AF-A0A963ECB7-F1
#
_entry.id   AF-A0A963ECB7-F1
#
_cell.length_a   1.000
_cell.length_b   1.000
_cell.length_c   1.000
_cell.angle_alpha   90.00
_cell.angle_beta   90.00
_cell.angle_gamma   90.00
#
_symmetry.space_group_name_H-M   'P 1'
#
loop_
_entity.id
_entity.type
_entity.pdbx_description
1 polymer ?
#
loop_
_entity_poly.entity_id
_entity_poly.type
_entity_poly.pdbx_seq_one_letter_code
_entity_poly.pdbx_strand_id
1 'polypeptide(L)'
;CVGSAPDRSGAEGISQELADRFFEEAVAYDQWWAEAEADASNILPLGEATETAAKSFAAVKGKIDDFFTRTALAAYDTNAANPLNPAEADYTALSAQELSAATAQVASFPLARIESERSLPLAAGINPAWAGALASFHSQVILPLFGDADELTREKWVDLSARFAAYAAWQNGLRGAAVAPLGIIRVRELLSDGSREKIAALISEDKELADVADSIESVDRLVHYHQHLATLLNNFVSLHDFYTPEKSAIFQAGTLFLDGRSCDLCVRVDDVGAHSALSGLSRTYLAYCNCKRRGGSEAMTIVAAFTAGDADNLMVGRNGLFYDRKGNDWDATITKIIEHPISVSQAFWSPYKRIARMIGEQIEKFAGAREKAVEASAAKGIADTSAKVETGKAAPAPFDIAKFAGIFAAIGLALGALGTALASVVTGFMGLSWWQMPLALVGLVLIISGPSMLMAYMKLRQRNLGPILDANGWAVNTLARINIPFGSTLTAVAELPRGAERSLRDPYAEKRRPWRFYLFLILLLVALGALWKTGHLAQWFPQLAPTEQAAQATAADKATTAAAPDAKDGAAAPAPEAK
;
A
#
# COMPACT_ATOMS: atom_id res chain seq x y z
N CYS A 1 -45.57 -5.89 0.20
CA CYS A 1 -46.33 -6.94 0.91
C CYS A 1 -45.78 -8.35 0.68
N VAL A 2 -45.50 -8.76 -0.57
CA VAL A 2 -45.07 -10.15 -0.88
C VAL A 2 -43.64 -10.28 -1.42
N GLY A 3 -42.88 -9.19 -1.45
CA GLY A 3 -41.51 -9.13 -1.97
C GLY A 3 -41.44 -8.62 -3.41
N SER A 4 -40.27 -8.78 -4.02
CA SER A 4 -39.93 -8.41 -5.39
C SER A 4 -39.02 -9.48 -6.00
N ALA A 5 -38.90 -9.48 -7.33
CA ALA A 5 -37.98 -10.32 -8.08
C ALA A 5 -37.16 -9.45 -9.05
N PRO A 6 -35.85 -9.67 -9.20
CA PRO A 6 -35.04 -8.88 -10.11
C PRO A 6 -35.47 -9.13 -11.56
N ASP A 7 -35.62 -8.05 -12.31
CA ASP A 7 -35.85 -8.08 -13.76
C ASP A 7 -34.54 -8.24 -14.54
N ARG A 8 -34.60 -8.26 -15.88
CA ARG A 8 -33.41 -8.39 -16.74
C ARG A 8 -32.42 -7.23 -16.60
N SER A 9 -32.87 -6.06 -16.16
CA SER A 9 -32.00 -4.90 -15.90
C SER A 9 -31.33 -4.97 -14.53
N GLY A 10 -31.74 -5.92 -13.68
CA GLY A 10 -31.32 -6.04 -12.28
C GLY A 10 -32.13 -5.15 -11.34
N ALA A 11 -33.19 -4.48 -11.82
CA ALA A 11 -34.09 -3.69 -11.01
C ALA A 11 -35.15 -4.59 -10.35
N GLU A 12 -35.69 -4.15 -9.22
CA GLU A 12 -36.75 -4.90 -8.55
C GLU A 12 -38.08 -4.77 -9.29
N GLY A 13 -38.63 -5.91 -9.72
CA GLY A 13 -39.93 -6.04 -10.38
C GLY A 13 -40.86 -7.05 -9.69
N ILE A 14 -41.96 -7.38 -10.37
CA ILE A 14 -42.99 -8.30 -9.88
C ILE A 14 -43.21 -9.40 -10.93
N SER A 15 -43.13 -10.66 -10.50
CA SER A 15 -43.44 -11.81 -11.35
C SER A 15 -44.92 -12.17 -11.28
N GLN A 16 -45.39 -13.01 -12.21
CA GLN A 16 -46.76 -13.51 -12.21
C GLN A 16 -47.09 -14.24 -10.89
N GLU A 17 -46.15 -15.03 -10.39
CA GLU A 17 -46.30 -15.81 -9.16
C GLU A 17 -46.41 -14.89 -7.93
N LEU A 18 -45.65 -13.79 -7.90
CA LEU A 18 -45.75 -12.79 -6.83
C LEU A 18 -47.07 -12.02 -6.90
N ALA A 19 -47.53 -11.65 -8.10
CA ALA A 19 -48.81 -11.00 -8.30
C ALA A 19 -49.97 -11.91 -7.86
N ASP A 20 -49.98 -13.17 -8.30
CA ASP A 20 -51.01 -14.15 -7.92
C ASP A 20 -51.03 -14.38 -6.41
N ARG A 21 -49.86 -14.58 -5.78
CA ARG A 21 -49.76 -14.71 -4.32
C ARG A 21 -50.33 -13.49 -3.59
N PHE A 22 -50.05 -12.27 -4.07
CA PHE A 22 -50.61 -11.07 -3.46
C PHE A 22 -52.13 -11.07 -3.48
N PHE A 23 -52.74 -11.41 -4.63
CA PHE A 23 -54.20 -11.43 -4.76
C PHE A 23 -54.85 -12.61 -4.01
N GLU A 24 -54.17 -13.75 -3.90
CA GLU A 24 -54.61 -14.86 -3.03
C GLU A 24 -54.65 -14.45 -1.55
N GLU A 25 -53.59 -13.79 -1.06
CA GLU A 25 -53.53 -13.26 0.31
C GLU A 25 -54.59 -12.16 0.54
N ALA A 26 -54.84 -11.32 -0.47
CA ALA A 26 -55.88 -10.30 -0.45
C ALA A 26 -57.29 -10.89 -0.32
N VAL A 27 -57.60 -11.92 -1.11
CA VAL A 27 -58.88 -12.64 -1.01
C VAL A 27 -59.00 -13.33 0.35
N ALA A 28 -57.94 -13.97 0.84
CA ALA A 28 -57.95 -14.62 2.15
C ALA A 28 -58.17 -13.62 3.30
N TYR A 29 -57.58 -12.42 3.22
CA TYR A 29 -57.78 -11.34 4.19
C TYR A 29 -59.21 -10.80 4.18
N ASP A 30 -59.78 -10.59 2.99
CA ASP A 30 -61.16 -10.14 2.83
C ASP A 30 -62.16 -11.18 3.37
N GLN A 31 -61.95 -12.46 3.06
CA GLN A 31 -62.77 -13.55 3.60
C GLN A 31 -62.70 -13.63 5.13
N TRP A 32 -61.52 -13.46 5.72
CA TRP A 32 -61.36 -13.43 7.17
C TRP A 32 -62.07 -12.24 7.82
N TRP A 33 -62.06 -11.06 7.18
CA TRP A 33 -62.86 -9.91 7.62
C TRP A 33 -64.36 -10.14 7.47
N ALA A 34 -64.79 -10.78 6.38
CA ALA A 34 -66.20 -11.12 6.17
C ALA A 34 -66.75 -12.04 7.28
N GLU A 35 -65.93 -12.94 7.84
CA GLU A 35 -66.32 -13.76 9.01
C GLU A 35 -66.63 -12.90 10.24
N ALA A 36 -65.85 -11.85 10.52
CA ALA A 36 -66.12 -10.93 11.62
C ALA A 36 -67.31 -10.01 11.37
N GLU A 37 -67.50 -9.55 10.14
CA GLU A 37 -68.64 -8.72 9.76
C GLU A 37 -69.97 -9.50 9.82
N ALA A 38 -69.95 -10.80 9.50
CA ALA A 38 -71.11 -11.68 9.59
C ALA A 38 -71.58 -11.92 11.04
N ASP A 39 -70.67 -11.92 12.01
CA ASP A 39 -70.97 -12.02 13.44
C ASP A 39 -70.45 -10.80 14.22
N ALA A 40 -70.70 -9.60 13.68
CA ALA A 40 -70.18 -8.35 14.22
C ALA A 40 -70.61 -8.11 15.67
N SER A 41 -71.80 -8.55 16.08
CA SER A 41 -72.28 -8.39 17.46
C SER A 41 -71.42 -9.12 18.51
N ASN A 42 -70.83 -10.26 18.15
CA ASN A 42 -70.03 -11.07 19.07
C ASN A 42 -68.53 -10.85 18.89
N ILE A 43 -68.08 -10.68 17.64
CA ILE A 43 -66.65 -10.54 17.31
C ILE A 43 -66.22 -9.08 17.38
N LEU A 44 -67.06 -8.14 16.93
CA LEU A 44 -66.77 -6.70 16.86
C LEU A 44 -67.73 -5.89 17.74
N PRO A 45 -67.76 -6.11 19.07
CA PRO A 45 -68.73 -5.50 19.98
C PRO A 45 -68.75 -3.96 19.97
N LEU A 46 -67.70 -3.32 19.44
CA LEU A 46 -67.57 -1.86 19.31
C LEU A 46 -67.28 -1.41 17.87
N GLY A 47 -67.57 -2.26 16.88
CA GLY A 47 -67.29 -1.98 15.46
C GLY A 47 -65.81 -1.67 15.25
N GLU A 48 -65.52 -0.56 14.57
CA GLU A 48 -64.15 -0.08 14.28
C GLU A 48 -63.31 0.17 15.53
N ALA A 49 -63.95 0.52 16.67
CA ALA A 49 -63.24 0.77 17.93
C ALA A 49 -62.84 -0.52 18.68
N THR A 50 -63.29 -1.69 18.22
CA THR A 50 -63.05 -2.98 18.90
C THR A 50 -61.57 -3.27 19.09
N GLU A 51 -60.71 -2.99 18.09
CA GLU A 51 -59.27 -3.26 18.20
C GLU A 51 -58.61 -2.45 19.32
N THR A 52 -58.93 -1.15 19.37
CA THR A 52 -58.42 -0.23 20.39
C THR A 52 -58.93 -0.63 21.77
N ALA A 53 -60.22 -0.95 21.87
CA ALA A 53 -60.85 -1.43 23.08
C ALA A 53 -60.24 -2.76 23.58
N ALA A 54 -59.92 -3.69 22.66
CA ALA A 54 -59.29 -4.97 22.99
C ALA A 54 -57.88 -4.80 23.55
N LYS A 55 -57.09 -3.84 23.02
CA LYS A 55 -55.77 -3.49 23.56
C LYS A 55 -55.88 -2.96 24.99
N SER A 56 -56.83 -2.06 25.24
CA SER A 56 -57.08 -1.52 26.58
C SER A 56 -57.62 -2.57 27.56
N PHE A 57 -58.51 -3.46 27.11
CA PHE A 57 -58.96 -4.62 27.89
C PHE A 57 -57.78 -5.53 28.25
N ALA A 58 -56.95 -5.91 27.28
CA ALA A 58 -55.80 -6.79 27.49
C ALA A 58 -54.78 -6.21 28.49
N ALA A 59 -54.57 -4.88 28.46
CA ALA A 59 -53.64 -4.19 29.35
C ALA A 59 -54.02 -4.33 30.84
N VAL A 60 -55.31 -4.33 31.17
CA VAL A 60 -55.79 -4.40 32.57
C VAL A 60 -56.26 -5.81 32.98
N LYS A 61 -56.49 -6.71 32.01
CA LYS A 61 -57.11 -8.02 32.23
C LYS A 61 -56.51 -8.80 33.39
N GLY A 62 -55.19 -9.01 33.37
CA GLY A 62 -54.53 -9.82 34.40
C GLY A 62 -54.69 -9.25 35.81
N LYS A 63 -54.71 -7.93 35.94
CA LYS A 63 -54.87 -7.26 37.25
C LYS A 63 -56.32 -7.22 37.73
N ILE A 64 -57.29 -7.11 36.82
CA ILE A 64 -58.71 -7.21 37.18
C ILE A 64 -59.05 -8.66 37.57
N ASP A 65 -58.52 -9.65 36.86
CA ASP A 65 -58.63 -11.07 37.23
C ASP A 65 -58.04 -11.35 38.61
N ASP A 66 -56.84 -10.83 38.91
CA ASP A 66 -56.20 -10.92 40.23
C ASP A 66 -57.07 -10.26 41.31
N PHE A 67 -57.62 -9.06 41.07
CA PHE A 67 -58.50 -8.38 42.00
C PHE A 67 -59.73 -9.22 42.36
N PHE A 68 -60.50 -9.71 41.36
CA PHE A 68 -61.68 -10.53 41.64
C PHE A 68 -61.35 -11.90 42.26
N THR A 69 -60.17 -12.45 41.96
CA THR A 69 -59.70 -13.69 42.61
C THR A 69 -59.41 -13.43 44.09
N ARG A 70 -58.78 -12.31 44.42
CA ARG A 70 -58.49 -11.91 45.81
C ARG A 70 -59.75 -11.58 46.61
N THR A 71 -60.73 -10.88 46.02
CA THR A 71 -62.00 -10.60 46.71
C THR A 71 -62.81 -11.87 46.95
N ALA A 72 -62.78 -12.83 46.03
CA ALA A 72 -63.38 -14.15 46.22
C ALA A 72 -62.67 -14.96 47.32
N LEU A 73 -61.33 -14.91 47.39
CA LEU A 73 -60.57 -15.58 48.45
C LEU A 73 -60.84 -14.95 49.83
N ALA A 74 -60.98 -13.62 49.89
CA ALA A 74 -61.37 -12.90 51.11
C ALA A 74 -62.81 -13.21 51.56
N ALA A 75 -63.71 -13.55 50.63
CA ALA A 75 -65.05 -14.04 50.94
C ALA A 75 -65.05 -15.51 51.43
N TYR A 76 -64.13 -16.33 50.92
CA TYR A 76 -63.98 -17.73 51.31
C TYR A 76 -63.40 -17.90 52.72
N ASP A 77 -62.34 -17.16 53.06
CA ASP A 77 -61.73 -17.15 54.39
C ASP A 77 -61.54 -15.70 54.86
N THR A 78 -62.21 -15.33 55.95
CA THR A 78 -62.12 -14.00 56.54
C THR A 78 -60.71 -13.63 56.99
N ASN A 79 -59.85 -14.63 57.27
CA ASN A 79 -58.44 -14.40 57.61
C ASN A 79 -57.58 -14.02 56.40
N ALA A 80 -58.05 -14.28 55.18
CA ALA A 80 -57.32 -13.96 53.95
C ALA A 80 -57.40 -12.48 53.56
N ALA A 81 -58.41 -11.73 54.02
CA ALA A 81 -58.59 -10.33 53.61
C ALA A 81 -57.41 -9.41 53.97
N ASN A 82 -56.85 -9.55 55.18
CA ASN A 82 -55.75 -8.70 55.65
C ASN A 82 -54.42 -8.99 54.90
N PRO A 83 -53.95 -10.26 54.78
CA PRO A 83 -52.72 -10.57 54.04
C PRO A 83 -52.75 -10.26 52.54
N LEU A 84 -53.94 -10.16 51.93
CA LEU A 84 -54.10 -9.85 50.51
C LEU A 84 -53.98 -8.36 50.18
N ASN A 85 -53.98 -7.49 51.21
CA ASN A 85 -53.70 -6.07 51.10
C ASN A 85 -52.25 -5.78 51.55
N PRO A 86 -51.62 -4.66 51.09
CA PRO A 86 -50.27 -4.31 51.52
C PRO A 86 -50.19 -4.11 53.03
N ALA A 87 -49.14 -4.67 53.65
CA ALA A 87 -48.88 -4.50 55.07
C ALA A 87 -48.25 -3.13 55.34
N GLU A 88 -48.28 -2.67 56.60
CA GLU A 88 -47.64 -1.41 57.01
C GLU A 88 -46.13 -1.38 56.68
N ALA A 89 -45.47 -2.54 56.80
CA ALA A 89 -44.07 -2.72 56.43
C ALA A 89 -43.81 -2.45 54.94
N ASP A 90 -44.74 -2.81 54.05
CA ASP A 90 -44.61 -2.56 52.61
C ASP A 90 -44.66 -1.06 52.30
N TYR A 91 -45.52 -0.30 53.00
CA TYR A 91 -45.57 1.16 52.89
C TYR A 91 -44.34 1.85 53.49
N THR A 92 -43.79 1.29 54.57
CA THR A 92 -42.56 1.79 55.19
C THR A 92 -41.35 1.56 54.27
N ALA A 93 -41.31 0.44 53.55
CA ALA A 93 -40.28 0.19 52.54
C ALA A 93 -40.36 1.16 51.34
N LEU A 94 -41.57 1.58 50.97
CA LEU A 94 -41.82 2.54 49.90
C LEU A 94 -41.47 3.99 50.29
N SER A 95 -41.68 4.39 51.55
CA SER A 95 -41.46 5.78 51.99
C SER A 95 -40.00 6.23 51.95
N ALA A 96 -39.06 5.28 51.93
CA ALA A 96 -37.62 5.52 51.79
C ALA A 96 -37.18 5.77 50.34
N GLN A 97 -38.08 5.63 49.36
CA GLN A 97 -37.79 5.77 47.93
C GLN A 97 -38.54 6.97 47.32
N GLU A 98 -38.06 7.47 46.18
CA GLU A 98 -38.81 8.41 45.36
C GLU A 98 -39.98 7.67 44.68
N LEU A 99 -41.21 8.07 45.01
CA LEU A 99 -42.42 7.39 44.55
C LEU A 99 -42.99 8.05 43.30
N SER A 100 -43.30 7.22 42.31
CA SER A 100 -44.07 7.61 41.13
C SER A 100 -45.07 6.52 40.77
N ALA A 101 -46.03 6.84 39.90
CA ALA A 101 -46.94 5.84 39.32
C ALA A 101 -46.19 4.76 38.52
N ALA A 102 -44.92 4.98 38.14
CA ALA A 102 -44.10 4.01 37.43
C ALA A 102 -43.30 3.07 38.36
N THR A 103 -43.36 3.25 39.68
CA THR A 103 -42.61 2.43 40.63
C THR A 103 -43.17 1.00 40.64
N ALA A 104 -42.33 0.01 40.29
CA ALA A 104 -42.74 -1.39 40.13
C ALA A 104 -43.41 -2.00 41.39
N GLN A 105 -42.95 -1.60 42.58
CA GLN A 105 -43.52 -2.02 43.86
C GLN A 105 -44.92 -1.44 44.10
N VAL A 106 -45.22 -0.25 43.58
CA VAL A 106 -46.57 0.33 43.62
C VAL A 106 -47.47 -0.43 42.64
N ALA A 107 -46.97 -0.76 41.45
CA ALA A 107 -47.71 -1.55 40.46
C ALA A 107 -48.02 -2.99 40.92
N SER A 108 -47.24 -3.57 41.83
CA SER A 108 -47.46 -4.92 42.34
C SER A 108 -48.64 -5.01 43.32
N PHE A 109 -49.00 -3.91 43.99
CA PHE A 109 -50.16 -3.85 44.88
C PHE A 109 -51.49 -4.13 44.15
N PRO A 110 -52.54 -4.53 44.88
CA PRO A 110 -53.89 -4.72 44.32
C PRO A 110 -54.41 -3.46 43.62
N LEU A 111 -55.32 -3.63 42.65
CA LEU A 111 -55.93 -2.50 41.93
C LEU A 111 -56.75 -1.58 42.83
N ALA A 112 -57.44 -2.15 43.81
CA ALA A 112 -58.17 -1.46 44.85
C ALA A 112 -58.09 -2.32 46.13
N ARG A 113 -58.48 -1.74 47.27
CA ARG A 113 -58.46 -2.46 48.55
C ARG A 113 -59.33 -3.72 48.49
N ILE A 114 -58.77 -4.86 48.87
CA ILE A 114 -59.41 -6.17 48.83
C ILE A 114 -60.35 -6.33 50.03
N GLU A 115 -61.62 -6.56 49.75
CA GLU A 115 -62.70 -6.84 50.71
C GLU A 115 -63.61 -7.93 50.13
N SER A 116 -64.38 -8.62 50.99
CA SER A 116 -65.29 -9.70 50.58
C SER A 116 -66.33 -9.21 49.58
N GLU A 117 -66.46 -9.89 48.43
CA GLU A 117 -67.46 -9.61 47.37
C GLU A 117 -67.52 -8.15 46.89
N ARG A 118 -66.37 -7.45 46.93
CA ARG A 118 -66.28 -6.04 46.53
C ARG A 118 -66.24 -5.88 45.00
N SER A 119 -67.03 -4.94 44.47
CA SER A 119 -66.93 -4.44 43.09
C SER A 119 -65.67 -3.59 42.89
N LEU A 120 -65.07 -3.65 41.70
CA LEU A 120 -63.87 -2.86 41.39
C LEU A 120 -64.25 -1.40 41.13
N PRO A 121 -63.79 -0.42 41.94
CA PRO A 121 -63.97 0.99 41.61
C PRO A 121 -63.13 1.37 40.38
N LEU A 122 -63.67 2.21 39.50
CA LEU A 122 -63.04 2.56 38.22
C LEU A 122 -62.38 3.95 38.23
N ALA A 123 -62.70 4.82 39.20
CA ALA A 123 -62.19 6.19 39.27
C ALA A 123 -61.43 6.51 40.58
N ALA A 124 -62.05 6.26 41.74
CA ALA A 124 -61.49 6.63 43.04
C ALA A 124 -61.05 5.40 43.87
N GLY A 125 -60.03 5.57 44.72
CA GLY A 125 -59.53 4.49 45.58
C GLY A 125 -58.80 3.37 44.84
N ILE A 126 -58.32 3.66 43.63
CA ILE A 126 -57.54 2.74 42.79
C ILE A 126 -56.04 2.99 42.92
N ASN A 127 -55.26 1.97 42.60
CA ASN A 127 -53.82 2.02 42.58
C ASN A 127 -53.31 3.05 41.56
N PRO A 128 -52.50 4.05 41.98
CA PRO A 128 -52.04 5.11 41.09
C PRO A 128 -51.20 4.61 39.91
N ALA A 129 -50.52 3.47 40.05
CA ALA A 129 -49.76 2.86 38.95
C ALA A 129 -50.63 2.35 37.81
N TRP A 130 -51.91 2.06 38.08
CA TRP A 130 -52.86 1.51 37.11
C TRP A 130 -53.95 2.51 36.70
N ALA A 131 -53.99 3.71 37.31
CA ALA A 131 -55.04 4.71 37.08
C ALA A 131 -55.17 5.12 35.60
N GLY A 132 -54.05 5.31 34.89
CA GLY A 132 -54.07 5.66 33.46
C GLY A 132 -54.60 4.52 32.57
N ALA A 133 -54.22 3.28 32.87
CA ALA A 133 -54.69 2.10 32.15
C ALA A 133 -56.18 1.84 32.41
N LEU A 134 -56.63 1.98 33.66
CA LEU A 134 -58.04 1.88 34.04
C LEU A 134 -58.90 3.00 33.46
N ALA A 135 -58.40 4.23 33.36
CA ALA A 135 -59.12 5.31 32.69
C ALA A 135 -59.27 5.07 31.18
N SER A 136 -58.23 4.52 30.54
CA SER A 136 -58.28 4.13 29.13
C SER A 136 -59.27 2.98 28.90
N PHE A 137 -59.24 1.98 29.78
CA PHE A 137 -60.21 0.88 29.79
C PHE A 137 -61.64 1.37 30.05
N HIS A 138 -61.85 2.29 30.99
CA HIS A 138 -63.16 2.87 31.28
C HIS A 138 -63.74 3.60 30.08
N SER A 139 -62.97 4.53 29.50
CA SER A 139 -63.41 5.34 28.35
C SER A 139 -63.63 4.53 27.07
N GLN A 140 -62.79 3.51 26.81
CA GLN A 140 -62.81 2.77 25.55
C GLN A 140 -63.64 1.48 25.59
N VAL A 141 -63.90 0.92 26.78
CA VAL A 141 -64.60 -0.37 26.93
C VAL A 141 -65.86 -0.24 27.79
N ILE A 142 -65.74 0.32 28.99
CA ILE A 142 -66.87 0.37 29.94
C ILE A 142 -67.93 1.37 29.49
N LEU A 143 -67.54 2.61 29.18
CA LEU A 143 -68.45 3.68 28.80
C LEU A 143 -69.28 3.31 27.55
N PRO A 144 -68.69 2.73 26.48
CA PRO A 144 -69.47 2.36 25.28
C PRO A 144 -70.38 1.13 25.46
N LEU A 145 -70.01 0.17 26.33
CA LEU A 145 -70.76 -1.08 26.49
C LEU A 145 -71.77 -1.07 27.66
N PHE A 146 -71.45 -0.37 28.74
CA PHE A 146 -72.23 -0.36 29.97
C PHE A 146 -72.63 1.03 30.47
N GLY A 147 -72.26 2.10 29.74
CA GLY A 147 -72.54 3.47 30.14
C GLY A 147 -71.62 3.97 31.27
N ASP A 148 -72.01 5.08 31.89
CA ASP A 148 -71.24 5.74 32.94
C ASP A 148 -71.32 4.97 34.27
N ALA A 149 -70.55 3.88 34.35
CA ALA A 149 -70.46 3.05 35.55
C ALA A 149 -69.23 3.44 36.37
N ASP A 150 -69.44 3.70 37.67
CA ASP A 150 -68.37 4.01 38.62
C ASP A 150 -67.65 2.75 39.14
N GLU A 151 -68.32 1.59 39.06
CA GLU A 151 -67.83 0.31 39.54
C GLU A 151 -68.10 -0.84 38.56
N LEU A 152 -67.17 -1.79 38.51
CA LEU A 152 -67.26 -3.02 37.72
C LEU A 152 -67.57 -4.21 38.63
N THR A 153 -68.67 -4.92 38.36
CA THR A 153 -69.03 -6.15 39.05
C THR A 153 -68.37 -7.37 38.42
N ARG A 154 -68.27 -8.47 39.18
CA ARG A 154 -67.72 -9.74 38.67
C ARG A 154 -68.49 -10.29 37.47
N GLU A 155 -69.82 -10.17 37.49
CA GLU A 155 -70.69 -10.61 36.40
C GLU A 155 -70.41 -9.83 35.10
N LYS A 156 -70.32 -8.50 35.18
CA LYS A 156 -69.95 -7.66 34.03
C LYS A 156 -68.55 -7.97 33.51
N TRP A 157 -67.61 -8.27 34.41
CA TRP A 157 -66.26 -8.65 34.02
C TRP A 157 -66.19 -9.99 33.27
N VAL A 158 -67.00 -10.97 33.68
CA VAL A 158 -67.11 -12.27 32.98
C VAL A 158 -67.73 -12.07 31.59
N ASP A 159 -68.78 -11.26 31.46
CA ASP A 159 -69.38 -10.92 30.16
C ASP A 159 -68.38 -10.24 29.21
N LEU A 160 -67.64 -9.23 29.69
CA LEU A 160 -66.58 -8.59 28.90
C LEU A 160 -65.50 -9.57 28.47
N SER A 161 -65.06 -10.43 29.39
CA SER A 161 -64.04 -11.43 29.11
C SER A 161 -64.48 -12.41 28.02
N ALA A 162 -65.76 -12.80 28.00
CA ALA A 162 -66.31 -13.64 26.94
C ALA A 162 -66.35 -12.91 25.58
N ARG A 163 -66.79 -11.65 25.54
CA ARG A 163 -66.83 -10.84 24.30
C ARG A 163 -65.43 -10.64 23.69
N PHE A 164 -64.44 -10.27 24.51
CA PHE A 164 -63.07 -10.10 24.01
C PHE A 164 -62.36 -11.43 23.73
N ALA A 165 -62.80 -12.55 24.32
CA ALA A 165 -62.30 -13.87 23.94
C ALA A 165 -62.73 -14.26 22.51
N ALA A 166 -63.96 -13.91 22.09
CA ALA A 166 -64.42 -14.13 20.72
C ALA A 166 -63.59 -13.32 19.70
N TYR A 167 -63.34 -12.04 20.00
CA TYR A 167 -62.45 -11.19 19.20
C TYR A 167 -61.02 -11.75 19.13
N ALA A 168 -60.45 -12.16 20.27
CA ALA A 168 -59.10 -12.73 20.31
C ALA A 168 -59.01 -14.06 19.54
N ALA A 169 -60.04 -14.91 19.59
CA ALA A 169 -60.09 -16.14 18.82
C ALA A 169 -60.13 -15.87 17.30
N TRP A 170 -60.91 -14.87 16.86
CA TRP A 170 -60.92 -14.43 15.47
C TRP A 170 -59.57 -13.84 15.02
N GLN A 171 -58.93 -13.01 15.85
CA GLN A 171 -57.59 -12.48 15.58
C GLN A 171 -56.53 -13.57 15.44
N ASN A 172 -56.59 -14.62 16.27
CA ASN A 172 -55.67 -15.76 16.16
C ASN A 172 -55.88 -16.59 14.88
N GLY A 173 -57.04 -16.44 14.23
CA GLY A 173 -57.36 -17.05 12.93
C GLY A 173 -57.00 -16.19 11.72
N LEU A 174 -56.18 -15.15 11.88
CA LEU A 174 -55.80 -14.21 10.80
C LEU A 174 -55.29 -14.94 9.55
N ARG A 175 -55.92 -14.64 8.41
CA ARG A 175 -55.51 -15.08 7.06
C ARG A 175 -55.13 -13.85 6.25
N GLY A 176 -54.22 -13.98 5.28
CA GLY A 176 -53.82 -12.81 4.49
C GLY A 176 -52.85 -11.87 5.22
N ALA A 177 -52.05 -12.37 6.18
CA ALA A 177 -51.22 -11.54 7.05
C ALA A 177 -50.23 -10.65 6.27
N ALA A 178 -49.80 -11.07 5.07
CA ALA A 178 -48.90 -10.31 4.21
C ALA A 178 -49.51 -8.97 3.73
N VAL A 179 -50.85 -8.89 3.60
CA VAL A 179 -51.57 -7.71 3.11
C VAL A 179 -52.27 -6.92 4.22
N ALA A 180 -52.34 -7.46 5.45
CA ALA A 180 -52.98 -6.82 6.59
C ALA A 180 -52.54 -5.35 6.85
N PRO A 181 -51.27 -4.95 6.65
CA PRO A 181 -50.86 -3.55 6.80
C PRO A 181 -51.54 -2.56 5.86
N LEU A 182 -52.13 -3.02 4.74
CA LEU A 182 -52.85 -2.16 3.80
C LEU A 182 -54.24 -1.76 4.33
N GLY A 183 -54.79 -2.55 5.27
CA GLY A 183 -56.16 -2.38 5.76
C GLY A 183 -57.22 -2.91 4.80
N ILE A 184 -58.37 -3.31 5.35
CA ILE A 184 -59.44 -3.99 4.60
C ILE A 184 -60.05 -3.12 3.50
N ILE A 185 -60.19 -1.81 3.74
CA ILE A 185 -60.72 -0.86 2.75
C ILE A 185 -59.87 -0.89 1.48
N ARG A 186 -58.55 -0.77 1.62
CA ARG A 186 -57.63 -0.76 0.48
C ARG A 186 -57.58 -2.11 -0.23
N VAL A 187 -57.63 -3.21 0.52
CA VAL A 187 -57.65 -4.56 -0.06
C VAL A 187 -58.89 -4.77 -0.93
N ARG A 188 -60.07 -4.35 -0.47
CA ARG A 188 -61.32 -4.44 -1.25
C ARG A 188 -61.31 -3.56 -2.50
N GLU A 189 -60.72 -2.37 -2.43
CA GLU A 189 -60.50 -1.52 -3.61
C GLU A 189 -59.65 -2.25 -4.67
N LEU A 190 -58.50 -2.81 -4.25
CA LEU A 190 -57.58 -3.52 -5.15
C LEU A 190 -58.18 -4.80 -5.75
N LEU A 191 -59.09 -5.46 -5.03
CA LEU A 191 -59.82 -6.63 -5.53
C LEU A 191 -60.92 -6.27 -6.54
N SER A 192 -61.40 -5.02 -6.56
CA SER A 192 -62.55 -4.59 -7.38
C SER A 192 -62.19 -3.67 -8.55
N ASP A 193 -61.00 -3.07 -8.56
CA ASP A 193 -60.57 -2.09 -9.58
C ASP A 193 -59.98 -2.71 -10.88
N GLY A 194 -59.98 -4.04 -10.96
CA GLY A 194 -59.43 -4.81 -12.08
C GLY A 194 -57.90 -4.75 -12.18
N SER A 195 -57.21 -4.39 -11.09
CA SER A 195 -55.74 -4.34 -11.07
C SER A 195 -55.11 -5.71 -11.34
N ARG A 196 -55.76 -6.80 -10.91
CA ARG A 196 -55.26 -8.17 -11.14
C ARG A 196 -55.12 -8.46 -12.63
N GLU A 197 -56.15 -8.20 -13.40
CA GLU A 197 -56.19 -8.46 -14.84
C GLU A 197 -55.22 -7.54 -15.59
N LYS A 198 -55.13 -6.26 -15.19
CA LYS A 198 -54.20 -5.30 -15.79
C LYS A 198 -52.74 -5.70 -15.57
N ILE A 199 -52.38 -6.12 -14.35
CA ILE A 199 -51.02 -6.56 -14.04
C ILE A 199 -50.69 -7.85 -14.81
N ALA A 200 -51.60 -8.82 -14.84
CA ALA A 200 -51.40 -10.05 -15.60
C ALA A 200 -51.24 -9.77 -17.12
N ALA A 201 -52.00 -8.82 -17.68
CA ALA A 201 -51.86 -8.43 -19.07
C ALA A 201 -50.48 -7.82 -19.36
N LEU A 202 -50.00 -6.89 -18.52
CA LEU A 202 -48.67 -6.30 -18.66
C LEU A 202 -47.55 -7.35 -18.57
N ILE A 203 -47.67 -8.30 -17.64
CA ILE A 203 -46.71 -9.41 -17.52
C ILE A 203 -46.75 -10.31 -18.77
N SER A 204 -47.93 -10.52 -19.36
CA SER A 204 -48.07 -11.28 -20.61
C SER A 204 -47.40 -10.56 -21.78
N GLU A 205 -47.64 -9.26 -21.94
CA GLU A 205 -47.01 -8.43 -22.98
C GLU A 205 -45.48 -8.43 -22.86
N ASP A 206 -44.93 -8.37 -21.64
CA ASP A 206 -43.49 -8.46 -21.41
C ASP A 206 -42.93 -9.85 -21.80
N LYS A 207 -43.64 -10.93 -21.44
CA LYS A 207 -43.25 -12.30 -21.79
C LYS A 207 -43.27 -12.55 -23.31
N GLU A 208 -44.15 -11.90 -24.06
CA GLU A 208 -44.16 -12.00 -25.53
C GLU A 208 -42.85 -11.50 -26.17
N LEU A 209 -42.15 -10.58 -25.50
CA LEU A 209 -40.87 -10.04 -25.97
C LEU A 209 -39.65 -10.78 -25.41
N ALA A 210 -39.84 -11.83 -24.61
CA ALA A 210 -38.73 -12.55 -23.96
C ALA A 210 -37.70 -13.08 -24.96
N ASP A 211 -38.16 -13.75 -26.03
CA ASP A 211 -37.27 -14.32 -27.06
C ASP A 211 -36.49 -13.22 -27.81
N VAL A 212 -37.11 -12.06 -28.03
CA VAL A 212 -36.47 -10.89 -28.66
C VAL A 212 -35.39 -10.35 -27.72
N ALA A 213 -35.70 -10.19 -26.43
CA ALA A 213 -34.76 -9.72 -25.43
C ALA A 213 -33.56 -10.68 -25.25
N ASP A 214 -33.80 -12.00 -25.29
CA ASP A 214 -32.73 -13.01 -25.28
C ASP A 214 -31.85 -12.94 -26.54
N SER A 215 -32.45 -12.64 -27.69
CA SER A 215 -31.72 -12.48 -28.94
C SER A 215 -30.81 -11.25 -28.95
N ILE A 216 -31.17 -10.17 -28.24
CA ILE A 216 -30.33 -8.96 -28.13
C ILE A 216 -28.97 -9.28 -27.51
N GLU A 217 -28.91 -10.11 -26.47
CA GLU A 217 -27.63 -10.50 -25.86
C GLU A 217 -26.74 -11.27 -26.85
N SER A 218 -27.36 -12.14 -27.66
CA SER A 218 -26.65 -12.89 -28.70
C SER A 218 -26.11 -11.97 -29.79
N VAL A 219 -26.88 -10.95 -30.19
CA VAL A 219 -26.45 -9.95 -31.17
C VAL A 219 -25.34 -9.07 -30.59
N ASP A 220 -25.46 -8.61 -29.35
CA ASP A 220 -24.41 -7.83 -28.66
C ASP A 220 -23.10 -8.61 -28.62
N ARG A 221 -23.16 -9.89 -28.21
CA ARG A 221 -22.00 -10.80 -28.22
C ARG A 221 -21.41 -10.96 -29.62
N LEU A 222 -22.26 -11.14 -30.64
CA LEU A 222 -21.81 -11.26 -32.04
C LEU A 222 -21.12 -9.98 -32.52
N VAL A 223 -21.65 -8.80 -32.19
CA VAL A 223 -21.06 -7.51 -32.54
C VAL A 223 -19.69 -7.35 -31.88
N HIS A 224 -19.57 -7.68 -30.58
CA HIS A 224 -18.29 -7.68 -29.88
C HIS A 224 -17.28 -8.63 -30.52
N TYR A 225 -17.69 -9.84 -30.91
CA TYR A 225 -16.82 -10.77 -31.61
C TYR A 225 -16.41 -10.24 -32.99
N HIS A 226 -17.37 -9.76 -33.79
CA HIS A 226 -17.08 -9.20 -35.10
C HIS A 226 -16.10 -8.02 -35.02
N GLN A 227 -16.29 -7.13 -34.03
CA GLN A 227 -15.49 -5.93 -33.90
C GLN A 227 -14.10 -6.17 -33.26
N HIS A 228 -14.01 -7.06 -32.27
CA HIS A 228 -12.84 -7.14 -31.40
C HIS A 228 -12.12 -8.49 -31.42
N LEU A 229 -12.75 -9.58 -31.85
CA LEU A 229 -12.15 -10.92 -31.76
C LEU A 229 -10.86 -11.03 -32.58
N ALA A 230 -10.85 -10.50 -33.81
CA ALA A 230 -9.64 -10.53 -34.64
C ALA A 230 -8.47 -9.77 -33.98
N THR A 231 -8.75 -8.58 -33.44
CA THR A 231 -7.75 -7.78 -32.69
C THR A 231 -7.26 -8.52 -31.46
N LEU A 232 -8.16 -9.14 -30.68
CA LEU A 232 -7.81 -9.94 -29.51
C LEU A 232 -6.91 -11.13 -29.89
N LEU A 233 -7.29 -11.90 -30.92
CA LEU A 233 -6.50 -13.05 -31.38
C LEU A 233 -5.11 -12.64 -31.90
N ASN A 234 -5.00 -11.50 -32.59
CA ASN A 234 -3.74 -10.95 -33.07
C ASN A 234 -2.84 -10.40 -31.95
N ASN A 235 -3.41 -10.05 -30.80
CA ASN A 235 -2.65 -9.41 -29.70
C ASN A 235 -2.47 -10.29 -28.46
N PHE A 236 -3.26 -11.35 -28.31
CA PHE A 236 -3.23 -12.21 -27.13
C PHE A 236 -2.80 -13.65 -27.48
N VAL A 237 -3.32 -14.21 -28.58
CA VAL A 237 -3.05 -15.60 -28.97
C VAL A 237 -1.78 -15.72 -29.81
N SER A 238 -1.70 -14.95 -30.89
CA SER A 238 -0.57 -15.03 -31.83
C SER A 238 0.50 -13.96 -31.60
N LEU A 239 0.16 -12.87 -30.89
CA LEU A 239 1.00 -11.67 -30.74
C LEU A 239 1.48 -11.09 -32.09
N HIS A 240 0.74 -11.35 -33.18
CA HIS A 240 1.05 -10.90 -34.53
C HIS A 240 1.34 -9.39 -34.60
N ASP A 241 0.50 -8.57 -33.96
CA ASP A 241 0.66 -7.11 -34.01
C ASP A 241 1.93 -6.65 -33.28
N PHE A 242 2.37 -7.37 -32.25
CA PHE A 242 3.62 -7.05 -31.54
C PHE A 242 4.86 -7.32 -32.40
N TYR A 243 4.82 -8.38 -33.22
CA TYR A 243 5.94 -8.76 -34.10
C TYR A 243 5.90 -8.06 -35.47
N THR A 244 4.91 -7.20 -35.71
CA THR A 244 4.74 -6.48 -36.98
C THR A 244 5.16 -5.01 -36.80
N PRO A 245 6.22 -4.51 -37.48
CA PRO A 245 6.77 -3.18 -37.25
C PRO A 245 5.80 -2.01 -37.45
N GLU A 246 4.80 -2.16 -38.32
CA GLU A 246 3.85 -1.10 -38.70
C GLU A 246 2.68 -0.98 -37.73
N LYS A 247 2.52 -1.94 -36.81
CA LYS A 247 1.38 -2.01 -35.90
C LYS A 247 1.85 -1.89 -34.46
N SER A 248 0.98 -1.31 -33.63
CA SER A 248 1.17 -1.31 -32.18
C SER A 248 0.26 -2.32 -31.54
N ALA A 249 0.83 -3.21 -30.73
CA ALA A 249 0.06 -4.17 -29.96
C ALA A 249 -0.83 -3.46 -28.92
N ILE A 250 -1.91 -4.13 -28.52
CA ILE A 250 -2.93 -3.56 -27.62
C ILE A 250 -2.36 -3.18 -26.24
N PHE A 251 -1.33 -3.89 -25.76
CA PHE A 251 -0.67 -3.63 -24.49
C PHE A 251 0.42 -2.54 -24.59
N GLN A 252 0.82 -2.13 -25.79
CA GLN A 252 1.78 -1.02 -25.96
C GLN A 252 1.04 0.30 -25.72
N ALA A 253 1.36 0.97 -24.62
CA ALA A 253 0.71 2.19 -24.18
C ALA A 253 1.13 3.44 -24.97
N GLY A 254 2.27 3.39 -25.67
CA GLY A 254 2.87 4.52 -26.36
C GLY A 254 4.39 4.45 -26.43
N THR A 255 5.04 5.59 -26.66
CA THR A 255 6.50 5.70 -26.83
C THR A 255 7.11 6.60 -25.76
N LEU A 256 8.15 6.09 -25.07
CA LEU A 256 8.93 6.87 -24.11
C LEU A 256 10.21 7.40 -24.75
N PHE A 257 10.41 8.72 -24.69
CA PHE A 257 11.66 9.38 -25.04
C PHE A 257 12.48 9.68 -23.80
N LEU A 258 13.65 9.05 -23.67
CA LEU A 258 14.53 9.22 -22.52
C LEU A 258 15.99 9.00 -22.90
N ASP A 259 16.88 9.91 -22.50
CA ASP A 259 18.33 9.84 -22.74
C ASP A 259 18.71 9.62 -24.21
N GLY A 260 18.07 10.35 -25.13
CA GLY A 260 18.35 10.24 -26.57
C GLY A 260 17.89 8.91 -27.18
N ARG A 261 16.88 8.27 -26.59
CA ARG A 261 16.30 7.01 -27.08
C ARG A 261 14.79 7.09 -27.12
N SER A 262 14.18 6.39 -28.06
CA SER A 262 12.74 6.14 -28.07
C SER A 262 12.50 4.67 -27.73
N CYS A 263 11.65 4.40 -26.75
CA CYS A 263 11.28 3.06 -26.32
C CYS A 263 9.80 2.81 -26.67
N ASP A 264 9.54 1.86 -27.56
CA ASP A 264 8.19 1.56 -28.07
C ASP A 264 7.51 0.42 -27.31
N LEU A 265 8.27 -0.36 -26.53
CA LEU A 265 7.72 -1.33 -25.59
C LEU A 265 7.49 -0.66 -24.24
N CYS A 266 6.37 0.07 -24.15
CA CYS A 266 5.87 0.64 -22.91
C CYS A 266 4.53 -0.01 -22.54
N VAL A 267 4.37 -0.49 -21.31
CA VAL A 267 3.12 -1.11 -20.82
C VAL A 267 2.62 -0.32 -19.60
N ARG A 268 1.30 -0.14 -19.50
CA ARG A 268 0.69 0.48 -18.31
C ARG A 268 0.74 -0.47 -17.13
N VAL A 269 1.03 0.07 -15.95
CA VAL A 269 1.18 -0.71 -14.72
C VAL A 269 0.34 -0.08 -13.62
N ASP A 270 -0.53 -0.86 -13.00
CA ASP A 270 -1.36 -0.40 -11.88
C ASP A 270 -0.59 -0.43 -10.55
N ASP A 271 0.12 -1.53 -10.27
CA ASP A 271 0.98 -1.67 -9.09
C ASP A 271 2.43 -2.02 -9.47
N VAL A 272 3.34 -1.06 -9.25
CA VAL A 272 4.79 -1.24 -9.48
C VAL A 272 5.38 -2.32 -8.59
N GLY A 273 4.88 -2.45 -7.36
CA GLY A 273 5.36 -3.42 -6.37
C GLY A 273 5.18 -4.84 -6.87
N ALA A 274 3.92 -5.26 -7.05
CA ALA A 274 3.57 -6.58 -7.59
C ALA A 274 4.20 -6.81 -8.97
N HIS A 275 4.12 -5.82 -9.86
CA HIS A 275 4.60 -5.97 -11.22
C HIS A 275 6.11 -6.23 -11.31
N SER A 276 6.89 -5.50 -10.49
CA SER A 276 8.36 -5.62 -10.48
C SER A 276 8.88 -6.95 -9.93
N ALA A 277 8.11 -7.64 -9.09
CA ALA A 277 8.48 -8.94 -8.54
C ALA A 277 8.51 -10.03 -9.62
N LEU A 278 7.53 -10.03 -10.54
CA LEU A 278 7.43 -11.02 -11.60
C LEU A 278 8.25 -10.62 -12.85
N SER A 279 8.29 -9.33 -13.18
CA SER A 279 8.93 -8.81 -14.40
C SER A 279 10.44 -9.04 -14.46
N GLY A 280 11.12 -9.27 -13.34
CA GLY A 280 12.55 -9.64 -13.33
C GLY A 280 12.85 -10.95 -14.08
N LEU A 281 11.85 -11.82 -14.24
CA LEU A 281 11.99 -13.06 -15.00
C LEU A 281 12.06 -12.83 -16.53
N SER A 282 11.67 -11.64 -17.00
CA SER A 282 11.68 -11.26 -18.43
C SER A 282 13.10 -11.07 -19.01
N ARG A 283 14.11 -10.91 -18.15
CA ARG A 283 15.52 -10.65 -18.51
C ARG A 283 15.74 -9.42 -19.39
N THR A 284 14.80 -8.48 -19.35
CA THR A 284 14.83 -7.21 -20.08
C THR A 284 15.14 -6.08 -19.11
N TYR A 285 15.89 -5.06 -19.54
CA TYR A 285 16.13 -3.89 -18.71
C TYR A 285 14.85 -3.04 -18.68
N LEU A 286 14.27 -2.83 -17.51
CA LEU A 286 12.98 -2.17 -17.36
C LEU A 286 13.14 -0.92 -16.49
N ALA A 287 12.60 0.21 -16.94
CA ALA A 287 12.44 1.40 -16.13
C ALA A 287 10.96 1.68 -15.90
N TYR A 288 10.57 1.79 -14.65
CA TYR A 288 9.24 2.22 -14.24
C TYR A 288 9.22 3.74 -14.19
N CYS A 289 8.24 4.34 -14.84
CA CYS A 289 8.09 5.78 -14.93
C CYS A 289 6.71 6.19 -14.42
N ASN A 290 6.68 7.18 -13.53
CA ASN A 290 5.46 7.90 -13.21
C ASN A 290 5.28 9.01 -14.25
N CYS A 291 4.17 8.96 -14.98
CA CYS A 291 3.82 9.89 -16.03
C CYS A 291 2.71 10.82 -15.56
N LYS A 292 2.96 12.13 -15.54
CA LYS A 292 1.98 13.15 -15.17
C LYS A 292 1.60 13.99 -16.37
N ARG A 293 0.31 14.30 -16.51
CA ARG A 293 -0.17 15.14 -17.61
C ARG A 293 0.17 16.60 -17.35
N ARG A 294 0.72 17.27 -18.36
CA ARG A 294 1.02 18.69 -18.27
C ARG A 294 -0.29 19.51 -18.20
N GLY A 295 -0.51 20.19 -17.08
CA GLY A 295 -1.70 21.01 -16.86
C GLY A 295 -2.96 20.26 -16.41
N GLY A 296 -2.86 18.98 -16.05
CA GLY A 296 -3.95 18.18 -15.49
C GLY A 296 -3.56 17.46 -14.18
N SER A 297 -4.55 16.85 -13.51
CA SER A 297 -4.33 15.99 -12.33
C SER A 297 -4.17 14.51 -12.69
N GLU A 298 -4.26 14.16 -13.97
CA GLU A 298 -4.12 12.80 -14.46
C GLU A 298 -2.67 12.32 -14.29
N ALA A 299 -2.52 11.15 -13.69
CA ALA A 299 -1.26 10.44 -13.56
C ALA A 299 -1.45 9.00 -14.01
N MET A 300 -0.41 8.42 -14.58
CA MET A 300 -0.36 7.00 -14.92
C MET A 300 1.04 6.47 -14.68
N THR A 301 1.14 5.18 -14.41
CA THR A 301 2.43 4.52 -14.28
C THR A 301 2.64 3.60 -15.47
N ILE A 302 3.85 3.64 -16.03
CA ILE A 302 4.26 2.78 -17.13
C ILE A 302 5.56 2.06 -16.78
N VAL A 303 5.79 0.93 -17.43
CA VAL A 303 7.08 0.29 -17.51
C VAL A 303 7.57 0.36 -18.95
N ALA A 304 8.78 0.87 -19.15
CA ALA A 304 9.44 0.94 -20.44
C ALA A 304 10.61 -0.05 -20.51
N ALA A 305 10.65 -0.82 -21.59
CA ALA A 305 11.74 -1.76 -21.85
C ALA A 305 12.84 -1.13 -22.69
N PHE A 306 14.08 -1.21 -22.20
CA PHE A 306 15.28 -0.77 -22.90
C PHE A 306 15.98 -1.99 -23.51
N THR A 307 15.90 -2.11 -24.82
CA THR A 307 16.42 -3.26 -25.56
C THR A 307 17.65 -2.93 -26.42
N ALA A 308 17.99 -1.65 -26.58
CA ALA A 308 19.20 -1.15 -27.25
C ALA A 308 19.84 0.06 -26.52
N GLY A 309 21.13 0.30 -26.76
CA GLY A 309 21.93 1.34 -26.09
C GLY A 309 22.75 0.85 -24.89
N ASP A 310 22.98 1.74 -23.91
CA ASP A 310 23.73 1.50 -22.66
C ASP A 310 22.91 1.86 -21.40
N ALA A 311 23.38 1.60 -20.19
CA ALA A 311 22.63 1.91 -18.97
C ALA A 311 23.21 3.09 -18.17
N ASP A 312 24.18 3.83 -18.71
CA ASP A 312 25.02 4.71 -17.89
C ASP A 312 24.26 5.89 -17.30
N ASN A 313 23.21 6.31 -18.00
CA ASN A 313 22.44 7.51 -17.74
C ASN A 313 21.02 7.23 -17.24
N LEU A 314 20.68 5.96 -17.04
CA LEU A 314 19.37 5.51 -16.56
C LEU A 314 19.40 5.42 -15.03
N MET A 315 18.87 6.45 -14.36
CA MET A 315 18.84 6.54 -12.91
C MET A 315 17.46 6.97 -12.41
N VAL A 316 17.10 6.52 -11.21
CA VAL A 316 15.86 6.94 -10.53
C VAL A 316 15.87 8.46 -10.35
N GLY A 317 14.76 9.11 -10.66
CA GLY A 317 14.60 10.56 -10.65
C GLY A 317 14.89 11.24 -12.00
N ARG A 318 15.38 10.51 -13.00
CA ARG A 318 15.58 11.08 -14.34
C ARG A 318 14.24 11.31 -15.04
N ASN A 319 14.11 12.48 -15.67
CA ASN A 319 12.94 12.85 -16.44
C ASN A 319 13.07 12.45 -17.92
N GLY A 320 11.93 12.16 -18.53
CA GLY A 320 11.74 11.88 -19.94
C GLY A 320 10.34 12.33 -20.37
N LEU A 321 10.00 12.08 -21.62
CA LEU A 321 8.74 12.49 -22.23
C LEU A 321 8.05 11.25 -22.79
N PHE A 322 6.84 10.97 -22.34
CA PHE A 322 6.04 9.85 -22.82
C PHE A 322 4.90 10.36 -23.71
N TYR A 323 4.73 9.75 -24.88
CA TYR A 323 3.58 9.99 -25.74
C TYR A 323 2.67 8.78 -25.72
N ASP A 324 1.40 9.00 -25.38
CA ASP A 324 0.39 7.94 -25.44
C ASP A 324 0.00 7.61 -26.91
N ARG A 325 -0.78 6.53 -27.10
CA ARG A 325 -1.31 6.17 -28.43
C ARG A 325 -2.21 7.23 -29.08
N LYS A 326 -2.72 8.19 -28.31
CA LYS A 326 -3.56 9.29 -28.80
C LYS A 326 -2.71 10.52 -29.17
N GLY A 327 -1.39 10.48 -28.97
CA GLY A 327 -0.47 11.58 -29.24
C GLY A 327 -0.36 12.61 -28.11
N ASN A 328 -0.94 12.36 -26.93
CA ASN A 328 -0.82 13.27 -25.79
C ASN A 328 0.55 13.09 -25.11
N ASP A 329 1.13 14.20 -24.67
CA ASP A 329 2.41 14.27 -23.96
C ASP A 329 2.24 14.14 -22.44
N TRP A 330 3.16 13.39 -21.83
CA TRP A 330 3.21 13.14 -20.40
C TRP A 330 4.64 13.30 -19.89
N ASP A 331 4.80 14.06 -18.79
CA ASP A 331 6.08 14.20 -18.11
C ASP A 331 6.37 12.91 -17.35
N ALA A 332 7.39 12.16 -17.79
CA ALA A 332 7.75 10.86 -17.25
C ALA A 332 8.96 10.98 -16.32
N THR A 333 8.88 10.44 -15.11
CA THR A 333 10.02 10.39 -14.17
C THR A 333 10.28 8.95 -13.75
N ILE A 334 11.53 8.48 -13.87
CA ILE A 334 11.91 7.13 -13.45
C ILE A 334 11.77 6.99 -11.94
N THR A 335 10.99 6.01 -11.48
CA THR A 335 10.78 5.71 -10.06
C THR A 335 11.53 4.45 -9.62
N LYS A 336 11.66 3.46 -10.50
CA LYS A 336 12.33 2.18 -10.21
C LYS A 336 12.95 1.60 -11.46
N ILE A 337 14.05 0.86 -11.30
CA ILE A 337 14.77 0.21 -12.39
C ILE A 337 14.98 -1.27 -12.06
N ILE A 338 14.81 -2.14 -13.05
CA ILE A 338 15.25 -3.54 -13.01
C ILE A 338 16.41 -3.70 -13.98
N GLU A 339 17.58 -4.04 -13.44
CA GLU A 339 18.82 -4.10 -14.20
C GLU A 339 19.03 -5.47 -14.87
N HIS A 340 19.07 -5.47 -16.20
CA HIS A 340 19.48 -6.60 -17.05
C HIS A 340 20.37 -6.12 -18.19
N PRO A 341 21.20 -6.96 -18.83
CA PRO A 341 22.06 -6.50 -19.92
C PRO A 341 21.23 -5.93 -21.10
N ILE A 342 21.60 -4.73 -21.59
CA ILE A 342 20.94 -4.07 -22.72
C ILE A 342 21.57 -4.54 -24.04
N SER A 343 22.91 -4.54 -24.12
CA SER A 343 23.66 -4.95 -25.32
C SER A 343 24.95 -5.73 -24.97
N VAL A 344 25.45 -6.52 -25.92
CA VAL A 344 26.70 -7.29 -25.75
C VAL A 344 27.91 -6.36 -25.67
N SER A 345 27.93 -5.27 -26.44
CA SER A 345 29.00 -4.27 -26.43
C SER A 345 29.08 -3.52 -25.09
N GLN A 346 27.95 -3.22 -24.47
CA GLN A 346 27.93 -2.68 -23.11
C GLN A 346 28.52 -3.69 -22.10
N ALA A 347 28.20 -4.97 -22.24
CA ALA A 347 28.68 -6.02 -21.34
C ALA A 347 30.21 -6.18 -21.38
N PHE A 348 30.85 -5.91 -22.52
CA PHE A 348 32.31 -5.88 -22.64
C PHE A 348 32.97 -4.89 -21.67
N TRP A 349 32.41 -3.69 -21.53
CA TRP A 349 32.94 -2.64 -20.66
C TRP A 349 32.50 -2.75 -19.20
N SER A 350 31.51 -3.59 -18.90
CA SER A 350 30.92 -3.72 -17.57
C SER A 350 31.91 -4.11 -16.47
N PRO A 351 32.89 -5.04 -16.67
CA PRO A 351 33.85 -5.39 -15.63
C PRO A 351 34.77 -4.22 -15.29
N TYR A 352 35.23 -3.50 -16.31
CA TYR A 352 36.11 -2.33 -16.15
C TYR A 352 35.42 -1.20 -15.40
N LYS A 353 34.15 -0.92 -15.72
CA LYS A 353 33.34 0.06 -14.98
C LYS A 353 33.16 -0.33 -13.52
N ARG A 354 32.97 -1.63 -13.24
CA ARG A 354 32.85 -2.15 -11.87
C ARG A 354 34.15 -1.98 -11.09
N ILE A 355 35.29 -2.25 -11.73
CA ILE A 355 36.62 -2.02 -11.14
C ILE A 355 36.85 -0.53 -10.88
N ALA A 356 36.54 0.34 -11.84
CA ALA A 356 36.67 1.79 -11.67
C ALA A 356 35.80 2.31 -10.51
N ARG A 357 34.56 1.82 -10.38
CA ARG A 357 33.69 2.15 -9.25
C ARG A 357 34.27 1.68 -7.92
N MET A 358 34.75 0.44 -7.84
CA MET A 358 35.39 -0.09 -6.63
C MET A 358 36.64 0.72 -6.23
N ILE A 359 37.45 1.15 -7.20
CA ILE A 359 38.61 2.03 -6.95
C ILE A 359 38.14 3.40 -6.45
N GLY A 360 37.12 3.99 -7.07
CA GLY A 360 36.50 5.23 -6.61
C GLY A 360 35.99 5.13 -5.17
N GLU A 361 35.24 4.08 -4.84
CA GLU A 361 34.75 3.81 -3.49
C GLU A 361 35.89 3.60 -2.48
N GLN A 362 37.00 2.97 -2.87
CA GLN A 362 38.18 2.82 -2.02
C GLN A 362 38.88 4.16 -1.79
N ILE A 363 38.99 5.01 -2.81
CA ILE A 363 39.55 6.35 -2.70
C ILE A 363 38.65 7.23 -1.83
N GLU A 364 37.33 7.18 -1.99
CA GLU A 364 36.37 7.91 -1.16
C GLU A 364 36.41 7.42 0.29
N LYS A 365 36.45 6.10 0.52
CA LYS A 365 36.64 5.54 1.87
C LYS A 365 37.96 5.98 2.49
N PHE A 366 39.04 6.03 1.70
CA PHE A 366 40.33 6.53 2.15
C PHE A 366 40.30 8.03 2.44
N ALA A 367 39.68 8.83 1.58
CA ALA A 367 39.50 10.26 1.76
C ALA A 367 38.68 10.55 3.02
N GLY A 368 37.54 9.88 3.19
CA GLY A 368 36.70 9.99 4.38
C GLY A 368 37.37 9.45 5.66
N ALA A 369 38.20 8.40 5.57
CA ALA A 369 39.00 7.95 6.72
C ALA A 369 40.09 8.96 7.09
N ARG A 370 40.72 9.60 6.10
CA ARG A 370 41.72 10.65 6.30
C ARG A 370 41.09 11.93 6.83
N GLU A 371 39.92 12.29 6.33
CA GLU A 371 39.11 13.41 6.82
C GLU A 371 38.69 13.17 8.26
N LYS A 372 38.14 11.99 8.60
CA LYS A 372 37.85 11.60 10.00
C LYS A 372 39.08 11.60 10.90
N ALA A 373 40.25 11.19 10.40
CA ALA A 373 41.50 11.24 11.16
C ALA A 373 41.97 12.68 11.39
N VAL A 374 41.83 13.56 10.39
CA VAL A 374 42.14 15.00 10.50
C VAL A 374 41.14 15.70 11.42
N GLU A 375 39.85 15.37 11.35
CA GLU A 375 38.80 15.86 12.26
C GLU A 375 39.06 15.43 13.70
N ALA A 376 39.48 14.18 13.93
CA ALA A 376 39.86 13.68 15.26
C ALA A 376 41.13 14.36 15.81
N SER A 377 42.08 14.74 14.94
CA SER A 377 43.24 15.57 15.32
C SER A 377 42.86 17.04 15.58
N ALA A 378 41.92 17.60 14.81
CA ALA A 378 41.42 18.97 14.98
C ALA A 378 40.55 19.13 16.24
N ALA A 379 39.73 18.13 16.57
CA ALA A 379 38.96 18.08 17.82
C ALA A 379 39.87 18.07 19.06
N LYS A 380 41.09 17.52 18.97
CA LYS A 380 42.11 17.62 20.03
C LYS A 380 42.77 19.00 20.11
N GLY A 381 42.96 19.71 18.99
CA GLY A 381 43.51 21.08 18.99
C GLY A 381 42.59 22.11 19.68
N ILE A 382 41.28 21.85 19.71
CA ILE A 382 40.28 22.67 20.41
C ILE A 382 40.10 22.23 21.87
N ALA A 383 40.32 20.94 22.18
CA ALA A 383 40.31 20.42 23.54
C ALA A 383 41.57 20.79 24.37
N ASP A 384 42.74 20.93 23.73
CA ASP A 384 43.98 21.39 24.41
C ASP A 384 43.98 22.90 24.73
N THR A 385 43.00 23.66 24.22
CA THR A 385 42.79 25.09 24.56
C THR A 385 41.66 25.34 25.57
N SER A 386 41.00 24.31 26.09
CA SER A 386 39.85 24.45 26.99
C SER A 386 39.90 23.60 28.28
N ALA A 387 41.11 23.27 28.76
CA ALA A 387 41.31 22.68 30.09
C ALA A 387 42.47 23.31 30.88
N LYS A 388 42.28 24.59 31.27
CA LYS A 388 42.76 25.14 32.54
C LYS A 388 41.72 26.13 33.09
N VAL A 389 40.59 25.64 33.60
CA VAL A 389 39.92 26.11 34.83
C VAL A 389 39.09 24.93 35.40
N GLU A 390 39.46 24.54 36.63
CA GLU A 390 38.76 23.79 37.69
C GLU A 390 38.28 22.31 37.56
N THR A 391 39.05 21.45 38.27
CA THR A 391 38.71 20.35 39.20
C THR A 391 37.40 19.54 39.08
N GLY A 392 37.53 18.22 38.82
CA GLY A 392 36.48 17.22 39.13
C GLY A 392 36.56 15.84 38.42
N LYS A 393 37.60 15.04 38.69
CA LYS A 393 37.84 13.59 38.42
C LYS A 393 36.81 12.75 37.60
N ALA A 394 37.22 12.30 36.40
CA ALA A 394 37.10 10.91 35.90
C ALA A 394 38.03 10.72 34.68
N ALA A 395 38.78 9.62 34.62
CA ALA A 395 39.84 9.37 33.63
C ALA A 395 39.31 9.02 32.23
N PRO A 396 39.85 9.60 31.13
CA PRO A 396 39.68 9.04 29.80
C PRO A 396 40.80 8.02 29.50
N ALA A 397 40.40 6.92 28.85
CA ALA A 397 41.25 5.78 28.52
C ALA A 397 42.50 6.16 27.68
N PRO A 398 43.59 5.36 27.72
CA PRO A 398 44.81 5.63 26.97
C PRO A 398 44.52 5.66 25.47
N PHE A 399 45.15 6.62 24.79
CA PHE A 399 45.22 6.69 23.33
C PHE A 399 45.89 5.41 22.80
N ASP A 400 45.08 4.52 22.23
CA ASP A 400 45.55 3.20 21.81
C ASP A 400 46.23 3.30 20.43
N ILE A 401 47.51 3.66 20.46
CA ILE A 401 48.38 3.72 19.27
C ILE A 401 48.38 2.37 18.54
N ALA A 402 48.16 1.25 19.22
CA ALA A 402 48.08 -0.06 18.59
C ALA A 402 46.85 -0.20 17.69
N LYS A 403 45.71 0.42 18.05
CA LYS A 403 44.48 0.41 17.23
C LYS A 403 44.61 1.27 15.98
N PHE A 404 45.31 2.42 16.06
CA PHE A 404 45.60 3.27 14.90
C PHE A 404 46.73 2.71 14.02
N ALA A 405 47.81 2.22 14.64
CA ALA A 405 48.87 1.52 13.93
C ALA A 405 48.32 0.27 13.22
N GLY A 406 47.37 -0.46 13.81
CA GLY A 406 46.69 -1.58 13.16
C GLY A 406 45.91 -1.19 11.91
N ILE A 407 45.21 -0.06 11.92
CA ILE A 407 44.48 0.45 10.74
C ILE A 407 45.45 0.93 9.65
N PHE A 408 46.49 1.70 10.01
CA PHE A 408 47.49 2.18 9.06
C PHE A 408 48.40 1.05 8.54
N ALA A 409 48.74 0.06 9.36
CA ALA A 409 49.48 -1.13 8.95
C ALA A 409 48.62 -2.02 8.04
N ALA A 410 47.33 -2.21 8.33
CA ALA A 410 46.44 -2.97 7.45
C ALA A 410 46.27 -2.30 6.07
N ILE A 411 46.12 -0.97 6.03
CA ILE A 411 46.03 -0.21 4.77
C ILE A 411 47.37 -0.19 4.04
N GLY A 412 48.48 0.01 4.75
CA GLY A 412 49.83 0.01 4.19
C GLY A 412 50.24 -1.37 3.65
N LEU A 413 49.82 -2.45 4.30
CA LEU A 413 50.06 -3.82 3.86
C LEU A 413 49.14 -4.19 2.69
N ALA A 414 47.90 -3.69 2.64
CA ALA A 414 47.02 -3.84 1.48
C ALA A 414 47.52 -3.09 0.24
N LEU A 415 47.98 -1.84 0.40
CA LEU A 415 48.61 -1.07 -0.67
C LEU A 415 49.96 -1.68 -1.09
N GLY A 416 50.74 -2.20 -0.13
CA GLY A 416 51.97 -2.94 -0.39
C GLY A 416 51.72 -4.22 -1.18
N ALA A 417 50.68 -4.98 -0.83
CA ALA A 417 50.26 -6.18 -1.55
C ALA A 417 49.74 -5.87 -2.97
N LEU A 418 49.00 -4.76 -3.15
CA LEU A 418 48.63 -4.27 -4.48
C LEU A 418 49.87 -3.82 -5.28
N GLY A 419 50.84 -3.18 -4.62
CA GLY A 419 52.12 -2.79 -5.21
C GLY A 419 52.94 -3.99 -5.66
N THR A 420 53.03 -5.06 -4.86
CA THR A 420 53.72 -6.30 -5.24
C THR A 420 52.96 -7.09 -6.32
N ALA A 421 51.62 -7.10 -6.29
CA ALA A 421 50.81 -7.66 -7.36
C ALA A 421 51.00 -6.90 -8.68
N LEU A 422 50.97 -5.57 -8.67
CA LEU A 422 51.25 -4.76 -9.86
C LEU A 422 52.69 -4.93 -10.35
N ALA A 423 53.67 -4.95 -9.44
CA ALA A 423 55.07 -5.16 -9.79
C ALA A 423 55.31 -6.55 -10.39
N SER A 424 54.69 -7.61 -9.86
CA SER A 424 54.80 -8.96 -10.42
C SER A 424 54.12 -9.09 -11.78
N VAL A 425 52.99 -8.41 -12.01
CA VAL A 425 52.33 -8.33 -13.32
C VAL A 425 53.21 -7.58 -14.32
N VAL A 426 53.77 -6.43 -13.95
CA VAL A 426 54.68 -5.65 -14.82
C VAL A 426 55.96 -6.42 -15.13
N THR A 427 56.53 -7.11 -14.14
CA THR A 427 57.74 -7.92 -14.30
C THR A 427 57.48 -9.12 -15.21
N GLY A 428 56.35 -9.83 -15.01
CA GLY A 428 55.92 -10.92 -15.88
C GLY A 428 55.59 -10.45 -17.31
N PHE A 429 55.04 -9.25 -17.46
CA PHE A 429 54.77 -8.63 -18.75
C PHE A 429 56.09 -8.26 -19.46
N MET A 430 57.03 -7.59 -18.80
CA MET A 430 58.33 -7.24 -19.40
C MET A 430 59.23 -8.46 -19.73
N GLY A 431 58.94 -9.63 -19.15
CA GLY A 431 59.60 -10.90 -19.50
C GLY A 431 59.10 -11.56 -20.80
N LEU A 432 58.06 -11.03 -21.43
CA LEU A 432 57.50 -11.55 -22.69
C LEU A 432 58.24 -11.00 -23.91
N SER A 433 58.33 -11.80 -24.97
CA SER A 433 58.83 -11.33 -26.26
C SER A 433 57.90 -10.23 -26.82
N TRP A 434 58.44 -9.25 -27.57
CA TRP A 434 57.67 -8.11 -28.11
C TRP A 434 56.36 -8.51 -28.81
N TRP A 435 56.34 -9.62 -29.56
CA TRP A 435 55.14 -10.13 -30.25
C TRP A 435 54.11 -10.77 -29.30
N GLN A 436 54.54 -11.29 -28.16
CA GLN A 436 53.66 -11.88 -27.14
C GLN A 436 52.96 -10.79 -26.32
N MET A 437 53.50 -9.57 -26.26
CA MET A 437 52.95 -8.45 -25.51
C MET A 437 51.55 -8.02 -26.00
N PRO A 438 51.30 -7.77 -27.31
CA PRO A 438 49.96 -7.55 -27.83
C PRO A 438 49.01 -8.74 -27.58
N LEU A 439 49.50 -9.98 -27.74
CA LEU A 439 48.68 -11.18 -27.58
C LEU A 439 48.24 -11.38 -26.11
N ALA A 440 49.15 -11.14 -25.17
CA ALA A 440 48.88 -11.19 -23.73
C ALA A 440 47.86 -10.11 -23.30
N LEU A 441 47.99 -8.90 -23.84
CA LEU A 441 47.00 -7.83 -23.63
C LEU A 441 45.62 -8.23 -24.15
N VAL A 442 45.52 -8.73 -25.38
CA VAL A 442 44.25 -9.20 -25.97
C VAL A 442 43.68 -10.37 -25.15
N GLY A 443 44.50 -11.34 -24.75
CA GLY A 443 44.11 -12.47 -23.91
C GLY A 443 43.54 -12.02 -22.56
N LEU A 444 44.20 -11.08 -21.89
CA LEU A 444 43.71 -10.49 -20.63
C LEU A 444 42.37 -9.78 -20.82
N VAL A 445 42.23 -8.98 -21.88
CA VAL A 445 40.96 -8.31 -22.20
C VAL A 445 39.85 -9.34 -22.43
N LEU A 446 40.11 -10.42 -23.17
CA LEU A 446 39.14 -11.48 -23.43
C LEU A 446 38.77 -12.27 -22.16
N ILE A 447 39.72 -12.54 -21.26
CA ILE A 447 39.44 -13.23 -19.99
C ILE A 447 38.55 -12.37 -19.08
N ILE A 448 38.79 -11.06 -19.04
CA ILE A 448 38.00 -10.13 -18.22
C ILE A 448 36.61 -9.90 -18.83
N SER A 449 36.53 -9.65 -20.14
CA SER A 449 35.29 -9.24 -20.83
C SER A 449 34.46 -10.41 -21.38
N GLY A 450 35.10 -11.50 -21.77
CA GLY A 450 34.48 -12.64 -22.47
C GLY A 450 33.34 -13.31 -21.68
N PRO A 451 33.51 -13.66 -20.39
CA PRO A 451 32.43 -14.23 -19.59
C PRO A 451 31.20 -13.32 -19.50
N SER A 452 31.41 -12.01 -19.37
CA SER A 452 30.34 -11.00 -19.29
C SER A 452 29.59 -10.89 -20.61
N MET A 453 30.30 -10.89 -21.75
CA MET A 453 29.70 -10.90 -23.08
C MET A 453 28.88 -12.16 -23.34
N LEU A 454 29.40 -13.35 -22.95
CA LEU A 454 28.70 -14.62 -23.11
C LEU A 454 27.41 -14.65 -22.28
N MET A 455 27.49 -14.22 -21.02
CA MET A 455 26.32 -14.12 -20.14
C MET A 455 25.29 -13.12 -20.68
N ALA A 456 25.73 -11.97 -21.19
CA ALA A 456 24.85 -11.00 -21.84
C ALA A 456 24.19 -11.63 -23.07
N TYR A 457 24.94 -12.24 -23.97
CA TYR A 457 24.43 -12.91 -25.15
C TYR A 457 23.36 -13.98 -24.82
N MET A 458 23.60 -14.81 -23.81
CA MET A 458 22.62 -15.80 -23.34
C MET A 458 21.34 -15.15 -22.80
N LYS A 459 21.48 -14.13 -21.93
CA LYS A 459 20.34 -13.40 -21.36
C LYS A 459 19.53 -12.68 -22.42
N LEU A 460 20.19 -12.02 -23.37
CA LEU A 460 19.57 -11.31 -24.49
C LEU A 460 18.73 -12.22 -25.38
N ARG A 461 19.19 -13.45 -25.64
CA ARG A 461 18.43 -14.46 -26.42
C ARG A 461 17.25 -15.07 -25.67
N GLN A 462 17.23 -14.91 -24.35
CA GLN A 462 16.21 -15.45 -23.46
C GLN A 462 15.27 -14.36 -22.93
N ARG A 463 15.29 -13.15 -23.52
CA ARG A 463 14.29 -12.11 -23.23
C ARG A 463 12.90 -12.59 -23.60
N ASN A 464 11.96 -12.43 -22.69
CA ASN A 464 10.58 -12.89 -22.85
C ASN A 464 9.60 -11.79 -22.41
N LEU A 465 8.59 -11.53 -23.23
CA LEU A 465 7.51 -10.60 -22.94
C LEU A 465 6.52 -11.16 -21.90
N GLY A 466 6.34 -12.49 -21.82
CA GLY A 466 5.34 -13.14 -20.95
C GLY A 466 5.32 -12.60 -19.51
N PRO A 467 6.44 -12.63 -18.77
CA PRO A 467 6.47 -12.13 -17.38
C PRO A 467 6.15 -10.64 -17.21
N ILE A 468 6.27 -9.82 -18.27
CA ILE A 468 5.89 -8.40 -18.24
C ILE A 468 4.37 -8.26 -18.37
N LEU A 469 3.73 -9.09 -19.19
CA LEU A 469 2.28 -9.07 -19.36
C LEU A 469 1.56 -9.79 -18.21
N ASP A 470 2.10 -10.93 -17.76
CA ASP A 470 1.55 -11.68 -16.62
C ASP A 470 1.53 -10.83 -15.34
N ALA A 471 2.49 -9.93 -15.21
CA ALA A 471 2.58 -8.97 -14.13
C ALA A 471 1.46 -7.91 -14.15
N ASN A 472 0.75 -7.74 -15.26
CA ASN A 472 -0.45 -6.91 -15.41
C ASN A 472 -1.76 -7.75 -15.43
N GLY A 473 -1.71 -8.99 -14.93
CA GLY A 473 -2.88 -9.87 -14.86
C GLY A 473 -3.24 -10.56 -16.18
N TRP A 474 -2.37 -10.50 -17.19
CA TRP A 474 -2.55 -11.29 -18.41
C TRP A 474 -2.19 -12.76 -18.13
N ALA A 475 -2.74 -13.68 -18.90
CA ALA A 475 -2.41 -15.10 -18.79
C ALA A 475 -1.69 -15.55 -20.07
N VAL A 476 -0.44 -15.15 -20.25
CA VAL A 476 0.33 -15.42 -21.48
C VAL A 476 1.17 -16.68 -21.30
N ASN A 477 0.64 -17.82 -21.73
CA ASN A 477 1.34 -19.10 -21.61
C ASN A 477 2.39 -19.34 -22.74
N THR A 478 2.59 -18.37 -23.63
CA THR A 478 3.53 -18.48 -24.75
C THR A 478 4.89 -17.88 -24.42
N LEU A 479 5.97 -18.53 -24.85
CA LEU A 479 7.33 -17.96 -24.83
C LEU A 479 7.47 -16.87 -25.91
N ALA A 480 6.92 -15.70 -25.65
CA ALA A 480 6.99 -14.51 -26.50
C ALA A 480 8.39 -13.89 -26.49
N ARG A 481 9.31 -14.51 -27.24
CA ARG A 481 10.74 -14.14 -27.24
C ARG A 481 10.98 -12.80 -27.92
N ILE A 482 11.88 -12.01 -27.34
CA ILE A 482 12.42 -10.79 -27.93
C ILE A 482 13.87 -11.07 -28.32
N ASN A 483 14.11 -11.40 -29.60
CA ASN A 483 15.46 -11.65 -30.08
C ASN A 483 16.24 -10.32 -30.25
N ILE A 484 17.53 -10.37 -30.58
CA ILE A 484 18.37 -9.17 -30.66
C ILE A 484 17.92 -8.22 -31.80
N PRO A 485 17.70 -8.67 -33.05
CA PRO A 485 17.24 -7.79 -34.12
C PRO A 485 15.88 -7.12 -33.84
N PHE A 486 14.93 -7.87 -33.30
CA PHE A 486 13.62 -7.33 -32.91
C PHE A 486 13.75 -6.41 -31.69
N GLY A 487 14.60 -6.74 -30.73
CA GLY A 487 14.93 -5.85 -29.63
C GLY A 487 15.47 -4.50 -30.10
N SER A 488 16.30 -4.46 -31.15
CA SER A 488 16.79 -3.19 -31.69
C SER A 488 15.71 -2.34 -32.37
N THR A 489 14.55 -2.91 -32.74
CA THR A 489 13.43 -2.11 -33.28
C THR A 489 12.54 -1.54 -32.17
N LEU A 490 12.57 -2.13 -30.96
CA LEU A 490 11.78 -1.65 -29.81
C LEU A 490 12.44 -0.51 -29.04
N THR A 491 13.73 -0.25 -29.28
CA THR A 491 14.45 0.91 -28.74
C THR A 491 15.34 1.51 -29.82
N ALA A 492 14.98 2.69 -30.33
CA ALA A 492 15.85 3.42 -31.25
C ALA A 492 16.80 4.32 -30.46
N VAL A 493 18.07 4.37 -30.89
CA VAL A 493 19.10 5.25 -30.32
C VAL A 493 19.29 6.45 -31.24
N ALA A 494 19.48 7.64 -30.67
CA ALA A 494 19.73 8.85 -31.45
C ALA A 494 20.98 8.69 -32.33
N GLU A 495 20.77 8.71 -33.63
CA GLU A 495 21.82 8.76 -34.64
C GLU A 495 21.93 10.17 -35.22
N LEU A 496 23.12 10.53 -35.67
CA LEU A 496 23.32 11.78 -36.39
C LEU A 496 22.61 11.71 -37.76
N PRO A 497 21.97 12.80 -38.23
CA PRO A 497 21.37 12.85 -39.55
C PRO A 497 22.38 12.46 -40.64
N ARG A 498 21.93 11.79 -41.70
CA ARG A 498 22.78 11.41 -42.83
C ARG A 498 23.45 12.67 -43.42
N GLY A 499 24.78 12.65 -43.52
CA GLY A 499 25.58 13.79 -44.00
C GLY A 499 26.03 14.78 -42.93
N ALA A 500 25.69 14.57 -41.65
CA ALA A 500 26.22 15.38 -40.56
C ALA A 500 27.66 14.98 -40.22
N GLU A 501 28.59 15.94 -40.23
CA GLU A 501 29.97 15.75 -39.80
C GLU A 501 30.16 16.21 -38.35
N ARG A 502 30.89 15.42 -37.55
CA ARG A 502 31.29 15.83 -36.21
C ARG A 502 32.47 16.80 -36.32
N SER A 503 32.24 18.08 -36.01
CA SER A 503 33.35 19.01 -35.86
C SER A 503 34.23 18.58 -34.68
N LEU A 504 35.50 18.30 -34.96
CA LEU A 504 36.53 18.07 -33.94
C LEU A 504 37.00 19.39 -33.29
N ARG A 505 36.49 20.52 -33.77
CA ARG A 505 36.82 21.85 -33.27
C ARG A 505 35.76 22.25 -32.24
N ASP A 506 36.02 21.88 -30.99
CA ASP A 506 35.24 22.28 -29.83
C ASP A 506 35.71 23.68 -29.36
N PRO A 507 34.86 24.72 -29.45
CA PRO A 507 35.19 26.08 -29.01
C PRO A 507 35.46 26.20 -27.50
N TYR A 508 34.97 25.25 -26.70
CA TYR A 508 35.07 25.21 -25.25
C TYR A 508 35.99 24.08 -24.75
N ALA A 509 36.74 23.43 -25.64
CA ALA A 509 37.67 22.39 -25.25
C ALA A 509 38.64 22.91 -24.19
N GLU A 510 38.70 22.21 -23.04
CA GLU A 510 39.70 22.50 -22.03
C GLU A 510 41.09 22.48 -22.66
N LYS A 511 41.89 23.54 -22.40
CA LYS A 511 43.27 23.60 -22.89
C LYS A 511 43.99 22.33 -22.44
N ARG A 512 44.44 21.51 -23.42
CA ARG A 512 45.14 20.25 -23.15
C ARG A 512 46.26 20.51 -22.16
N ARG A 513 46.17 19.91 -20.96
CA ARG A 513 47.29 19.93 -20.00
C ARG A 513 48.53 19.43 -20.74
N PRO A 514 49.69 20.10 -20.63
CA PRO A 514 50.86 19.74 -21.41
C PRO A 514 51.51 18.50 -20.78
N TRP A 515 50.83 17.35 -20.80
CA TRP A 515 51.33 16.11 -20.23
C TRP A 515 52.64 15.65 -20.86
N ARG A 516 52.84 15.97 -22.16
CA ARG A 516 54.14 15.81 -22.82
C ARG A 516 55.25 16.68 -22.20
N PHE A 517 54.92 17.88 -21.74
CA PHE A 517 55.85 18.74 -21.01
C PHE A 517 56.15 18.16 -19.63
N TYR A 518 55.15 17.69 -18.88
CA TYR A 518 55.39 17.02 -17.60
C TYR A 518 56.20 15.72 -17.75
N LEU A 519 55.91 14.90 -18.76
CA LEU A 519 56.65 13.68 -19.08
C LEU A 519 58.09 14.01 -19.49
N PHE A 520 58.29 15.06 -20.30
CA PHE A 520 59.61 15.60 -20.62
C PHE A 520 60.33 16.08 -19.37
N LEU A 521 59.67 16.80 -18.46
CA LEU A 521 60.25 17.30 -17.22
C LEU A 521 60.68 16.16 -16.28
N ILE A 522 59.87 15.10 -16.20
CA ILE A 522 60.20 13.88 -15.47
C ILE A 522 61.40 13.18 -16.11
N LEU A 523 61.40 12.99 -17.43
CA LEU A 523 62.53 12.40 -18.16
C LEU A 523 63.79 13.25 -18.02
N LEU A 524 63.66 14.58 -18.05
CA LEU A 524 64.75 15.53 -17.85
C LEU A 524 65.30 15.41 -16.43
N LEU A 525 64.45 15.34 -15.40
CA LEU A 525 64.86 15.16 -14.01
C LEU A 525 65.50 13.80 -13.77
N VAL A 526 65.00 12.74 -14.39
CA VAL A 526 65.60 11.40 -14.35
C VAL A 526 66.96 11.40 -15.06
N ALA A 527 67.07 12.07 -16.21
CA ALA A 527 68.33 12.22 -16.93
C ALA A 527 69.34 13.07 -16.15
N LEU A 528 68.92 14.19 -15.55
CA LEU A 528 69.73 15.03 -14.66
C LEU A 528 70.16 14.25 -13.42
N GLY A 529 69.27 13.48 -12.79
CA GLY A 529 69.59 12.63 -11.65
C GLY A 529 70.56 11.50 -12.00
N ALA A 530 70.41 10.89 -13.18
CA ALA A 530 71.35 9.91 -13.70
C ALA A 530 72.71 10.56 -14.00
N LEU A 531 72.74 11.71 -14.68
CA LEU A 531 73.95 12.49 -14.98
C LEU A 531 74.66 13.02 -13.73
N TRP A 532 73.90 13.27 -12.66
CA TRP A 532 74.43 13.70 -11.36
C TRP A 532 75.05 12.52 -10.63
N LYS A 533 74.38 11.36 -10.63
CA LYS A 533 74.91 10.10 -10.09
C LYS A 533 76.16 9.60 -10.84
N THR A 534 76.25 9.85 -12.15
CA THR A 534 77.43 9.49 -12.97
C THR A 534 78.50 10.60 -13.02
N GLY A 535 78.32 11.72 -12.31
CA GLY A 535 79.34 12.78 -12.16
C GLY A 535 79.58 13.68 -13.37
N HIS A 536 78.87 13.51 -14.48
CA HIS A 536 79.07 14.32 -15.70
C HIS A 536 78.55 15.76 -15.54
N LEU A 537 77.54 16.01 -14.69
CA LEU A 537 77.07 17.36 -14.40
C LEU A 537 78.10 18.23 -13.67
N ALA A 538 78.95 17.63 -12.83
CA ALA A 538 80.03 18.33 -12.14
C ALA A 538 81.20 18.72 -13.08
N GLN A 539 81.34 18.03 -14.22
CA GLN A 539 82.35 18.33 -15.24
C GLN A 539 81.97 19.53 -16.12
N TRP A 540 80.66 19.74 -16.37
CA TRP A 540 80.17 20.82 -17.23
C TRP A 540 79.84 22.11 -16.46
N PHE A 541 79.52 22.01 -15.17
CA PHE A 541 79.29 23.16 -14.30
C PHE A 541 80.15 23.06 -13.03
N PRO A 542 81.40 23.55 -13.08
CA PRO A 542 82.36 23.44 -11.96
C PRO A 542 81.89 24.10 -10.65
N GLN A 543 80.90 25.00 -10.74
CA GLN A 543 80.39 25.77 -9.60
C GLN A 543 79.30 25.03 -8.80
N LEU A 544 78.82 23.89 -9.31
CA LEU A 544 77.87 22.99 -8.65
C LEU A 544 78.54 21.69 -8.18
N ALA A 545 79.86 21.58 -8.35
CA ALA A 545 80.64 20.53 -7.75
C ALA A 545 80.50 20.65 -6.21
N PRO A 546 80.22 19.56 -5.48
CA PRO A 546 80.36 19.57 -4.04
C PRO A 546 81.79 19.98 -3.73
N THR A 547 81.99 21.14 -3.10
CA THR A 547 83.31 21.61 -2.67
C THR A 547 83.80 20.73 -1.52
N GLU A 548 84.29 19.53 -1.83
CA GLU A 548 84.98 18.64 -0.88
C GLU A 548 86.35 19.21 -0.43
N GLN A 549 86.78 20.33 -1.01
CA GLN A 549 88.09 20.95 -0.76
C GLN A 549 88.18 21.82 0.51
N ALA A 550 87.12 21.96 1.30
CA ALA A 550 87.23 22.56 2.64
C ALA A 550 87.61 21.54 3.74
N ALA A 551 87.60 20.23 3.47
CA ALA A 551 87.87 19.19 4.46
C ALA A 551 89.28 18.56 4.39
N GLN A 552 90.07 18.85 3.35
CA GLN A 552 91.39 18.24 3.16
C GLN A 552 92.59 19.21 3.30
N ALA A 553 92.35 20.53 3.38
CA ALA A 553 93.40 21.52 3.63
C ALA A 553 93.90 21.54 5.10
N THR A 554 93.18 20.92 6.04
CA THR A 554 93.57 20.83 7.45
C THR A 554 94.38 19.57 7.80
N ALA A 555 94.52 18.62 6.86
CA ALA A 555 95.21 17.34 7.11
C ALA A 555 96.65 17.30 6.55
N ALA A 556 97.02 18.19 5.62
CA ALA A 556 98.32 18.15 4.95
C ALA A 556 99.42 19.02 5.63
N ASP A 557 99.06 19.92 6.56
CA ASP A 557 99.99 20.85 7.21
C ASP A 557 100.56 20.35 8.56
N LYS A 558 100.38 19.05 8.86
CA LYS A 558 100.86 18.42 10.11
C LYS A 558 101.84 17.26 9.94
N ALA A 559 102.22 16.90 8.71
CA ALA A 559 102.99 15.67 8.47
C ALA A 559 104.48 15.87 8.16
N THR A 560 105.02 17.10 8.10
CA THR A 560 106.41 17.30 7.67
C THR A 560 107.17 18.36 8.49
N THR A 561 107.19 18.19 9.82
CA THR A 561 108.27 18.73 10.67
C THR A 561 108.32 17.96 11.99
N ALA A 562 108.91 16.77 11.94
CA ALA A 562 109.52 16.17 13.11
C ALA A 562 110.77 15.40 12.65
N ALA A 563 111.88 16.12 12.59
CA ALA A 563 113.22 15.54 12.66
C ALA A 563 113.90 16.09 13.92
N ALA A 564 114.39 15.15 14.72
CA ALA A 564 115.43 15.26 15.75
C ALA A 564 115.02 15.74 17.18
N PRO A 565 115.73 15.24 18.23
CA PRO A 565 115.09 14.67 19.42
C PRO A 565 115.65 15.20 20.77
N ASP A 566 115.20 14.51 21.83
CA ASP A 566 115.87 14.27 23.11
C ASP A 566 115.65 15.15 24.35
N ALA A 567 115.53 14.39 25.45
CA ALA A 567 115.86 14.66 26.86
C ALA A 567 114.83 15.32 27.80
N LYS A 568 114.11 14.42 28.50
CA LYS A 568 114.05 14.22 29.96
C LYS A 568 113.35 15.21 30.92
N ASP A 569 112.51 14.55 31.72
CA ASP A 569 112.20 14.71 33.15
C ASP A 569 111.30 15.86 33.62
N GLY A 570 110.33 15.48 34.47
CA GLY A 570 109.90 16.31 35.59
C GLY A 570 108.40 16.59 35.73
N ALA A 571 107.68 15.61 36.28
CA ALA A 571 106.70 15.71 37.37
C ALA A 571 105.79 16.95 37.59
N ALA A 572 104.56 16.59 38.01
CA ALA A 572 103.69 17.23 39.00
C ALA A 572 102.47 18.05 38.50
N ALA A 573 101.30 17.56 38.91
CA ALA A 573 99.99 18.22 39.01
C ALA A 573 100.03 19.38 40.04
N PRO A 574 98.93 20.09 40.39
CA PRO A 574 97.52 19.94 39.98
C PRO A 574 96.78 21.27 39.65
N ALA A 575 95.48 21.13 39.30
CA ALA A 575 94.25 21.92 39.58
C ALA A 575 94.35 23.42 40.04
N PRO A 576 93.27 24.26 39.98
CA PRO A 576 91.84 23.92 39.89
C PRO A 576 90.95 24.89 39.05
N GLU A 577 89.62 24.63 39.08
CA GLU A 577 88.47 25.58 39.15
C GLU A 577 88.34 26.75 38.15
N ALA A 578 87.18 27.33 37.84
CA ALA A 578 85.76 27.09 38.05
C ALA A 578 85.03 28.20 37.24
N LYS A 579 83.89 27.88 36.62
CA LYS A 579 82.55 28.47 36.85
C LYS A 579 81.60 28.17 35.70
#